data_AF-A0A818BTT0-F1
#
_entry.id   AF-A0A818BTT0-F1
#
_cell.length_a   1.000
_cell.length_b   1.000
_cell.length_c   1.000
_cell.angle_alpha   90.00
_cell.angle_beta   90.00
_cell.angle_gamma   90.00
#
_symmetry.space_group_name_H-M   'P 1'
#
loop_
_entity.id
_entity.type
_entity.pdbx_description
1 polymer ?
#
loop_
_entity_poly.entity_id
_entity_poly.type
_entity_poly.pdbx_seq_one_letter_code
_entity_poly.pdbx_strand_id
1 'polypeptide(L)'
;MVDFADGEWAERNEALEFGDRSYTITHFSLRIPGTTSSSSAAAENNSQMTTSSTFEKQTFIPPRAMADMMSRRNDFPSRSPYLSHWYGLREFLILSPKRNTDPITDESRANLLLSSTAIAVSNVGCNVPIFIRAQHEWRNMFIGLCEGSGLRTHFNICYLKSAPHQYRHLAGLLEIFKSKLVKII
;
A
#
# COMPACT_ATOMS: atom_id res chain seq x y z
N MET A 1 -24.03 -3.77 -12.22
CA MET A 1 -22.56 -3.73 -12.10
C MET A 1 -22.29 -2.77 -10.95
N VAL A 2 -21.85 -3.27 -9.80
CA VAL A 2 -21.72 -2.45 -8.58
C VAL A 2 -20.45 -1.62 -8.69
N ASP A 3 -20.57 -0.32 -8.48
CA ASP A 3 -19.45 0.62 -8.51
C ASP A 3 -18.69 0.55 -7.17
N PHE A 4 -17.37 0.73 -7.19
CA PHE A 4 -16.58 0.77 -5.94
C PHE A 4 -16.93 1.98 -5.08
N ALA A 5 -17.56 3.00 -5.66
CA ALA A 5 -18.10 4.15 -4.97
C ALA A 5 -19.17 3.79 -3.92
N ASP A 6 -19.88 2.67 -4.09
CA ASP A 6 -20.95 2.21 -3.19
C ASP A 6 -20.43 1.26 -2.09
N GLY A 7 -19.12 0.98 -2.06
CA GLY A 7 -18.51 0.07 -1.09
C GLY A 7 -18.30 0.69 0.28
N GLU A 8 -18.44 -0.12 1.33
CA GLU A 8 -18.15 0.28 2.71
C GLU A 8 -16.74 -0.16 3.13
N TRP A 9 -15.98 0.76 3.72
CA TRP A 9 -14.64 0.46 4.24
C TRP A 9 -14.72 -0.19 5.62
N ALA A 10 -14.13 -1.38 5.74
CA ALA A 10 -13.89 -2.04 7.02
C ALA A 10 -12.45 -1.82 7.48
N GLU A 11 -12.31 -1.54 8.78
CA GLU A 11 -11.02 -1.29 9.44
C GLU A 11 -10.81 -2.33 10.56
N ARG A 12 -9.62 -2.95 10.62
CA ARG A 12 -9.17 -3.79 11.73
C ARG A 12 -7.81 -3.31 12.23
N ASN A 13 -7.64 -3.22 13.54
CA ASN A 13 -6.40 -2.74 14.15
C ASN A 13 -5.79 -3.81 15.05
N GLU A 14 -4.48 -4.01 14.94
CA GLU A 14 -3.71 -4.89 15.80
C GLU A 14 -2.42 -4.18 16.26
N ALA A 15 -1.97 -4.48 17.48
CA ALA A 15 -0.73 -3.93 18.01
C ALA A 15 0.45 -4.86 17.67
N LEU A 16 1.59 -4.26 17.34
CA LEU A 16 2.84 -4.95 17.02
C LEU A 16 3.98 -4.31 17.80
N GLU A 17 4.97 -5.10 18.19
CA GLU A 17 6.25 -4.60 18.70
C GLU A 17 7.35 -4.91 17.70
N PHE A 18 8.22 -3.94 17.45
CA PHE A 18 9.40 -4.12 16.62
C PHE A 18 10.59 -3.43 17.30
N GLY A 19 11.51 -4.25 17.81
CA GLY A 19 12.60 -3.78 18.66
C GLY A 19 12.08 -3.22 19.98
N ASP A 20 12.47 -1.99 20.29
CA ASP A 20 12.10 -1.25 21.50
C ASP A 20 10.82 -0.41 21.34
N ARG A 21 10.11 -0.54 20.21
CA ARG A 21 9.02 0.37 19.82
C ARG A 21 7.73 -0.38 19.50
N SER A 22 6.62 0.28 19.84
CA SER A 22 5.28 -0.20 19.57
C SER A 22 4.69 0.45 18.33
N TYR A 23 4.11 -0.39 17.48
CA TYR A 23 3.42 -0.02 16.25
C TYR A 23 1.97 -0.52 16.29
N THR A 24 1.15 0.02 15.41
CA THR A 24 -0.20 -0.45 15.14
C THR A 24 -0.29 -0.76 13.66
N ILE A 25 -0.73 -1.98 13.35
CA ILE A 25 -1.06 -2.38 11.98
C ILE A 25 -2.57 -2.24 11.79
N THR A 26 -2.95 -1.47 10.78
CA THR A 26 -4.33 -1.23 10.40
C THR A 26 -4.61 -1.88 9.06
N HIS A 27 -5.55 -2.81 9.01
CA HIS A 27 -6.06 -3.43 7.79
C HIS A 27 -7.28 -2.67 7.30
N PHE A 28 -7.19 -2.18 6.08
CA PHE A 28 -8.30 -1.56 5.36
C PHE A 28 -8.76 -2.51 4.27
N SER A 29 -10.07 -2.75 4.20
CA SER A 29 -10.68 -3.54 3.13
C SER A 29 -12.01 -2.93 2.69
N LEU A 30 -12.18 -2.79 1.38
CA LEU A 30 -13.42 -2.31 0.77
C LEU A 30 -14.38 -3.49 0.59
N ARG A 31 -15.53 -3.44 1.28
CA ARG A 31 -16.61 -4.42 1.15
C ARG A 31 -17.61 -3.92 0.12
N ILE A 32 -17.90 -4.74 -0.88
CA ILE A 32 -18.84 -4.41 -1.94
C ILE A 32 -20.06 -5.30 -1.77
N PRO A 33 -21.26 -4.71 -1.58
CA PRO A 33 -22.48 -5.50 -1.44
C PRO A 33 -22.72 -6.34 -2.71
N GLY A 34 -22.82 -7.66 -2.54
CA GLY A 34 -23.02 -8.64 -3.62
C GLY A 34 -21.78 -9.41 -4.06
N THR A 35 -20.58 -9.10 -3.55
CA THR A 35 -19.39 -9.97 -3.71
C THR A 35 -19.17 -10.72 -2.40
N THR A 36 -19.75 -11.92 -2.26
CA THR A 36 -19.37 -12.84 -1.19
C THR A 36 -17.87 -13.08 -1.29
N SER A 37 -17.14 -12.79 -0.22
CA SER A 37 -15.70 -12.97 -0.09
C SER A 37 -15.31 -14.46 -0.20
N SER A 38 -15.21 -14.97 -1.42
CA SER A 38 -14.62 -16.28 -1.73
C SER A 38 -13.10 -16.14 -1.90
N SER A 39 -12.41 -15.68 -0.86
CA SER A 39 -10.94 -15.71 -0.83
C SER A 39 -10.36 -15.84 0.58
N SER A 40 -11.05 -16.57 1.48
CA SER A 40 -10.44 -16.98 2.75
C SER A 40 -11.04 -18.24 3.41
N ALA A 41 -11.64 -19.17 2.65
CA ALA A 41 -11.99 -20.50 3.15
C ALA A 41 -12.40 -21.45 2.01
N ALA A 42 -11.45 -22.24 1.48
CA ALA A 42 -11.69 -23.55 0.86
C ALA A 42 -10.35 -24.13 0.38
N ALA A 43 -9.51 -24.53 1.34
CA ALA A 43 -8.51 -25.55 1.10
C ALA A 43 -9.12 -26.89 1.52
N GLU A 44 -9.98 -27.46 0.68
CA GLU A 44 -10.41 -28.86 0.83
C GLU A 44 -10.40 -29.55 -0.54
N ASN A 45 -9.40 -30.42 -0.68
CA ASN A 45 -9.41 -31.69 -1.40
C ASN A 45 -10.44 -31.87 -2.52
N ASN A 46 -9.95 -31.88 -3.77
CA ASN A 46 -10.41 -32.90 -4.69
C ASN A 46 -9.26 -33.40 -5.58
N SER A 47 -8.64 -34.48 -5.12
CA SER A 47 -7.79 -35.34 -5.92
C SER A 47 -8.63 -36.05 -6.98
N GLN A 48 -8.65 -35.52 -8.21
CA GLN A 48 -8.98 -36.31 -9.39
C GLN A 48 -7.91 -36.15 -10.45
N MET A 49 -7.17 -37.25 -10.58
CA MET A 49 -6.18 -37.59 -11.59
C MET A 49 -6.86 -37.60 -12.96
N THR A 50 -6.52 -36.66 -13.83
CA THR A 50 -6.75 -36.78 -15.28
C THR A 50 -5.42 -36.58 -15.99
N THR A 51 -4.83 -37.70 -16.36
CA THR A 51 -3.69 -37.83 -17.27
C THR A 51 -4.05 -37.23 -18.64
N SER A 52 -3.51 -36.05 -18.96
CA SER A 52 -3.15 -35.71 -20.33
C SER A 52 -2.15 -34.56 -20.34
N SER A 53 -0.96 -34.87 -20.82
CA SER A 53 0.17 -33.97 -21.03
C SER A 53 -0.22 -32.76 -21.87
N THR A 54 -0.38 -31.61 -21.24
CA THR A 54 -0.43 -30.31 -21.91
C THR A 54 0.47 -29.38 -21.12
N PHE A 55 1.48 -28.80 -21.76
CA PHE A 55 2.33 -27.77 -21.16
C PHE A 55 1.44 -26.69 -20.55
N GLU A 56 1.32 -26.66 -19.22
CA GLU A 56 0.66 -25.58 -18.51
C GLU A 56 1.47 -24.32 -18.79
N LYS A 57 0.99 -23.47 -19.69
CA LYS A 57 1.31 -22.04 -19.64
C LYS A 57 0.87 -21.61 -18.25
N GLN A 58 1.81 -21.51 -17.30
CA GLN A 58 1.58 -20.85 -16.03
C GLN A 58 1.07 -19.45 -16.37
N THR A 59 -0.25 -19.29 -16.34
CA THR A 59 -0.88 -17.99 -16.54
C THR A 59 -0.46 -17.15 -15.37
N PHE A 60 0.39 -16.17 -15.65
CA PHE A 60 0.84 -15.19 -14.67
C PHE A 60 -0.38 -14.43 -14.14
N ILE A 61 -0.77 -14.70 -12.90
CA ILE A 61 -1.85 -13.97 -12.21
C ILE A 61 -1.19 -12.87 -11.37
N PRO A 62 -1.29 -11.59 -11.76
CA PRO A 62 -0.70 -10.52 -10.97
C PRO A 62 -1.38 -10.39 -9.60
N PRO A 63 -0.68 -9.86 -8.58
CA PRO A 63 -1.31 -9.50 -7.33
C PRO A 63 -2.54 -8.61 -7.55
N ARG A 64 -3.59 -8.81 -6.74
CA ARG A 64 -4.85 -8.05 -6.84
C ARG A 64 -4.62 -6.54 -6.83
N ALA A 65 -3.68 -6.07 -6.02
CA ALA A 65 -3.29 -4.67 -5.96
C ALA A 65 -2.83 -4.10 -7.31
N MET A 66 -2.10 -4.89 -8.10
CA MET A 66 -1.67 -4.48 -9.43
C MET A 66 -2.85 -4.42 -10.41
N ALA A 67 -3.76 -5.40 -10.35
CA ALA A 67 -4.99 -5.35 -11.13
C ALA A 67 -5.86 -4.13 -10.76
N ASP A 68 -5.88 -3.76 -9.48
CA ASP A 68 -6.59 -2.60 -8.95
C ASP A 68 -6.02 -1.29 -9.47
N MET A 69 -4.68 -1.13 -9.44
CA MET A 69 -3.99 0.05 -9.98
C MET A 69 -4.23 0.25 -11.49
N MET A 70 -4.49 -0.83 -12.23
CA MET A 70 -4.77 -0.78 -13.67
C MET A 70 -6.26 -0.62 -13.99
N SER A 71 -7.12 -0.63 -12.98
CA SER A 71 -8.58 -0.59 -13.14
C SER A 71 -9.13 0.80 -12.90
N ARG A 72 -9.71 1.39 -13.96
CA ARG A 72 -10.44 2.68 -13.89
C ARG A 72 -11.64 2.69 -12.94
N ARG A 73 -12.10 1.51 -12.52
CA ARG A 73 -13.24 1.40 -11.62
C ARG A 73 -12.94 1.90 -10.20
N ASN A 74 -11.66 1.91 -9.81
CA ASN A 74 -11.22 2.39 -8.50
C ASN A 74 -10.71 3.84 -8.57
N ASP A 75 -10.99 4.55 -9.67
CA ASP A 75 -10.54 5.93 -9.83
C ASP A 75 -11.45 6.86 -9.02
N PHE A 76 -10.84 7.75 -8.24
CA PHE A 76 -11.52 8.81 -7.48
C PHE A 76 -12.67 8.33 -6.57
N PRO A 77 -12.47 7.30 -5.72
CA PRO A 77 -13.51 6.81 -4.84
C PRO A 77 -13.96 7.90 -3.85
N SER A 78 -15.28 8.05 -3.69
CA SER A 78 -15.83 8.97 -2.70
C SER A 78 -15.65 8.40 -1.29
N ARG A 79 -15.26 9.24 -0.33
CA ARG A 79 -15.11 8.86 1.11
C ARG A 79 -14.17 7.67 1.36
N SER A 80 -13.03 7.61 0.65
CA SER A 80 -12.02 6.56 0.83
C SER A 80 -10.83 7.01 1.71
N PRO A 81 -10.07 6.06 2.27
CA PRO A 81 -8.74 6.34 2.80
C PRO A 81 -7.81 6.92 1.72
N TYR A 82 -6.79 7.68 2.15
CA TYR A 82 -5.86 8.36 1.23
C TYR A 82 -5.15 7.42 0.25
N LEU A 83 -4.66 6.27 0.71
CA LEU A 83 -3.93 5.32 -0.13
C LEU A 83 -4.82 4.71 -1.23
N SER A 84 -6.11 4.51 -0.95
CA SER A 84 -7.07 4.09 -1.97
C SER A 84 -7.27 5.19 -3.01
N HIS A 85 -7.37 6.46 -2.57
CA HIS A 85 -7.52 7.59 -3.48
C HIS A 85 -6.29 7.80 -4.39
N TRP A 86 -5.08 7.54 -3.89
CA TRP A 86 -3.85 7.76 -4.65
C TRP A 86 -3.45 6.60 -5.55
N TYR A 87 -3.74 5.36 -5.15
CA TYR A 87 -3.30 4.16 -5.88
C TYR A 87 -4.44 3.29 -6.41
N GLY A 88 -5.70 3.63 -6.15
CA GLY A 88 -6.86 2.83 -6.57
C GLY A 88 -6.98 1.50 -5.84
N LEU A 89 -6.37 1.36 -4.65
CA LEU A 89 -6.34 0.10 -3.90
C LEU A 89 -7.66 -0.17 -3.16
N ARG A 90 -8.07 -1.43 -3.11
CA ARG A 90 -9.27 -1.89 -2.37
C ARG A 90 -8.96 -2.57 -1.05
N GLU A 91 -7.72 -3.00 -0.87
CA GLU A 91 -7.25 -3.68 0.32
C GLU A 91 -5.78 -3.36 0.54
N PHE A 92 -5.42 -2.96 1.76
CA PHE A 92 -4.03 -2.66 2.14
C PHE A 92 -3.86 -2.64 3.66
N LEU A 93 -2.62 -2.74 4.10
CA LEU A 93 -2.19 -2.64 5.48
C LEU A 93 -1.39 -1.35 5.69
N ILE A 94 -1.62 -0.65 6.80
CA ILE A 94 -0.80 0.48 7.24
C ILE A 94 -0.15 0.15 8.57
N LEU A 95 1.17 0.20 8.62
CA LEU A 95 1.96 0.18 9.82
C LEU A 95 2.25 1.62 10.26
N SER A 96 1.68 2.02 11.40
CA SER A 96 1.89 3.34 12.00
C SER A 96 2.51 3.22 13.39
N PRO A 97 3.36 4.17 13.81
CA PRO A 97 3.77 4.29 15.20
C PRO A 97 2.54 4.45 16.11
N LYS A 98 2.56 3.86 17.31
CA LYS A 98 1.47 4.03 18.29
C LYS A 98 1.41 5.48 18.77
N ARG A 99 0.24 5.94 19.26
CA ARG A 99 -0.04 7.35 19.64
C ARG A 99 0.90 8.04 20.65
N ASN A 100 1.88 7.33 21.23
CA ASN A 100 2.89 7.87 22.16
C ASN A 100 4.33 7.51 21.76
N THR A 101 4.54 7.02 20.54
CA THR A 101 5.85 6.63 20.03
C THR A 101 6.35 7.67 19.04
N ASP A 102 7.66 7.91 19.02
CA ASP A 102 8.26 8.86 18.09
C ASP A 102 7.93 8.52 16.63
N PRO A 103 7.58 9.51 15.80
CA PRO A 103 7.38 9.30 14.38
C PRO A 103 8.67 8.80 13.70
N ILE A 104 8.49 8.07 12.59
CA ILE A 104 9.60 7.58 11.77
C ILE A 104 10.07 8.72 10.87
N THR A 105 10.83 9.66 11.44
CA THR A 105 11.39 10.81 10.71
C THR A 105 12.68 10.49 9.97
N ASP A 106 13.39 9.46 10.41
CA ASP A 106 14.64 9.01 9.82
C ASP A 106 14.40 8.02 8.69
N GLU A 107 15.06 8.27 7.56
CA GLU A 107 14.98 7.44 6.37
C GLU A 107 15.57 6.05 6.62
N SER A 108 16.66 5.96 7.38
CA SER A 108 17.31 4.67 7.69
C SER A 108 16.37 3.77 8.49
N ARG A 109 15.69 4.31 9.51
CA ARG A 109 14.65 3.59 10.25
C ARG A 109 13.47 3.17 9.37
N ALA A 110 13.00 4.04 8.49
CA ALA A 110 11.90 3.72 7.58
C ALA A 110 12.27 2.56 6.64
N ASN A 111 13.47 2.59 6.07
CA ASN A 111 13.99 1.55 5.19
C ASN A 111 14.26 0.22 5.91
N LEU A 112 14.75 0.27 7.15
CA LEU A 112 14.92 -0.93 7.98
C LEU A 112 13.57 -1.61 8.21
N LEU A 113 12.56 -0.85 8.64
CA LEU A 113 11.23 -1.38 8.90
C LEU A 113 10.59 -1.92 7.62
N LEU A 114 10.76 -1.23 6.48
CA LEU A 114 10.29 -1.69 5.17
C LEU A 114 10.95 -2.99 4.74
N SER A 115 12.26 -3.11 4.94
CA SER A 115 13.02 -4.32 4.61
C SER A 115 12.61 -5.50 5.49
N SER A 116 12.47 -5.30 6.81
CA SER A 116 11.95 -6.32 7.72
C SER A 116 10.53 -6.74 7.37
N THR A 117 9.67 -5.78 7.01
CA THR A 117 8.30 -6.06 6.55
C THR A 117 8.31 -6.87 5.24
N ALA A 118 9.17 -6.53 4.28
CA ALA A 118 9.29 -7.25 3.02
C ALA A 118 9.60 -8.74 3.24
N ILE A 119 10.55 -9.03 4.13
CA ILE A 119 10.94 -10.40 4.47
C ILE A 119 9.77 -11.13 5.13
N ALA A 120 9.09 -10.51 6.09
CA ALA A 120 7.94 -11.11 6.76
C ALA A 120 6.79 -11.42 5.78
N VAL A 121 6.50 -10.49 4.87
CA VAL A 121 5.48 -10.64 3.81
C VAL A 121 5.83 -11.79 2.87
N SER A 122 7.08 -11.85 2.42
CA SER A 122 7.57 -12.92 1.54
C SER A 122 7.48 -14.29 2.21
N ASN A 123 7.77 -14.39 3.52
CA ASN A 123 7.72 -15.64 4.25
C ASN A 123 6.29 -16.16 4.46
N VAL A 124 5.31 -15.25 4.62
CA VAL A 124 3.90 -15.60 4.80
C VAL A 124 3.19 -15.80 3.46
N GLY A 125 3.77 -15.33 2.35
CA GLY A 125 3.11 -15.32 1.04
C GLY A 125 1.93 -14.33 0.99
N CYS A 126 2.05 -13.20 1.71
CA CYS A 126 0.98 -12.20 1.77
C CYS A 126 1.03 -11.30 0.53
N ASN A 127 -0.02 -11.33 -0.29
CA ASN A 127 -0.10 -10.52 -1.52
C ASN A 127 -0.79 -9.15 -1.30
N VAL A 128 -1.06 -8.77 -0.05
CA VAL A 128 -1.72 -7.50 0.30
C VAL A 128 -0.65 -6.40 0.41
N PRO A 129 -0.84 -5.24 -0.23
CA PRO A 129 0.07 -4.11 -0.08
C PRO A 129 0.22 -3.67 1.38
N ILE A 130 1.46 -3.47 1.81
CA ILE A 130 1.77 -2.96 3.15
C ILE A 130 2.48 -1.62 3.03
N PHE A 131 2.02 -0.66 3.82
CA PHE A 131 2.55 0.69 3.86
C PHE A 131 3.07 1.00 5.25
N ILE A 132 4.20 1.68 5.34
CA ILE A 132 4.74 2.26 6.55
C ILE A 132 4.45 3.75 6.50
N ARG A 133 3.80 4.25 7.54
CA ARG A 133 3.58 5.67 7.73
C ARG A 133 4.87 6.32 8.23
N ALA A 134 5.55 7.00 7.32
CA ALA A 134 6.76 7.73 7.58
C ALA A 134 6.46 9.19 7.95
N GLN A 135 7.45 9.85 8.54
CA GLN A 135 7.37 11.23 9.02
C GLN A 135 6.24 11.45 10.05
N HIS A 136 5.96 12.73 10.33
CA HIS A 136 4.85 13.11 11.18
C HIS A 136 3.50 12.76 10.55
N GLU A 137 2.56 12.44 11.43
CA GLU A 137 1.20 12.04 11.11
C GLU A 137 0.48 12.95 10.11
N TRP A 138 0.66 14.27 10.21
CA TRP A 138 0.00 15.27 9.37
C TRP A 138 0.56 15.38 7.94
N ARG A 139 1.73 14.78 7.68
CA ARG A 139 2.35 14.82 6.34
C ARG A 139 1.80 13.76 5.39
N ASN A 140 1.11 12.74 5.92
CA ASN A 140 0.58 11.62 5.14
C ASN A 140 1.62 11.03 4.18
N MET A 141 2.85 10.82 4.67
CA MET A 141 3.93 10.23 3.89
C MET A 141 3.93 8.72 4.11
N PHE A 142 3.92 7.97 3.01
CA PHE A 142 3.90 6.52 3.06
C PHE A 142 4.92 5.96 2.10
N ILE A 143 5.63 4.94 2.57
CA ILE A 143 6.44 4.05 1.75
C ILE A 143 5.82 2.66 1.86
N GLY A 144 5.69 1.95 0.75
CA GLY A 144 5.01 0.66 0.78
C GLY A 144 5.58 -0.32 -0.22
N LEU A 145 5.17 -1.57 -0.05
CA LEU A 145 5.47 -2.64 -0.98
C LEU A 145 4.29 -3.60 -1.11
N CYS A 146 4.25 -4.31 -2.23
CA CYS A 146 3.43 -5.49 -2.44
C CYS A 146 4.28 -6.51 -3.15
N GLU A 147 4.26 -7.75 -2.69
CA GLU A 147 4.99 -8.86 -3.29
C GLU A 147 4.03 -10.01 -3.53
N GLY A 148 4.14 -10.63 -4.71
CA GLY A 148 3.30 -11.77 -5.06
C GLY A 148 3.51 -12.20 -6.50
N SER A 149 3.34 -13.49 -6.77
CA SER A 149 3.47 -14.08 -8.10
C SER A 149 4.82 -13.78 -8.79
N GLY A 150 5.89 -13.54 -8.03
CA GLY A 150 7.21 -13.17 -8.58
C GLY A 150 7.36 -11.70 -8.98
N LEU A 151 6.37 -10.84 -8.68
CA LEU A 151 6.47 -9.39 -8.81
C LEU A 151 6.62 -8.73 -7.44
N ARG A 152 7.46 -7.70 -7.40
CA ARG A 152 7.52 -6.75 -6.29
C ARG A 152 7.20 -5.36 -6.79
N THR A 153 6.17 -4.74 -6.21
CA THR A 153 5.75 -3.37 -6.48
C THR A 153 6.13 -2.50 -5.30
N HIS A 154 6.83 -1.40 -5.55
CA HIS A 154 7.14 -0.39 -4.54
C HIS A 154 6.20 0.81 -4.69
N PHE A 155 5.67 1.29 -3.57
CA PHE A 155 4.80 2.45 -3.49
C PHE A 155 5.52 3.58 -2.77
N ASN A 156 5.65 4.73 -3.41
CA ASN A 156 6.27 5.92 -2.83
C ASN A 156 5.39 7.13 -3.13
N ILE A 157 5.02 7.87 -2.08
CA ILE A 157 4.27 9.12 -2.26
C ILE A 157 4.88 10.28 -1.49
N CYS A 158 5.00 11.40 -2.20
CA CYS A 158 5.28 12.71 -1.61
C CYS A 158 4.01 13.56 -1.72
N TYR A 159 3.29 13.70 -0.60
CA TYR A 159 2.08 14.51 -0.54
C TYR A 159 2.38 15.91 0.03
N LEU A 160 2.01 16.95 -0.71
CA LEU A 160 2.09 18.34 -0.26
C LEU A 160 0.69 18.93 -0.17
N LYS A 161 0.20 19.14 1.07
CA LYS A 161 -1.17 19.65 1.33
C LYS A 161 -1.45 20.99 0.65
N SER A 162 -0.47 21.89 0.60
CA SER A 162 -0.55 23.15 -0.13
C SER A 162 0.85 23.62 -0.51
N ALA A 163 1.06 23.90 -1.79
CA ALA A 163 2.27 24.57 -2.24
C ALA A 163 2.26 26.04 -1.79
N PRO A 164 3.33 26.54 -1.16
CA PRO A 164 3.47 27.97 -0.86
C PRO A 164 3.28 28.81 -2.11
N HIS A 165 2.63 29.96 -2.00
CA HIS A 165 2.18 30.72 -3.17
C HIS A 165 3.32 31.08 -4.12
N GLN A 166 4.48 31.46 -3.58
CA GLN A 166 5.67 31.80 -4.35
C GLN A 166 6.25 30.63 -5.17
N TYR A 167 5.81 29.40 -4.93
CA TYR A 167 6.30 28.19 -5.61
C TYR A 167 5.21 27.46 -6.40
N ARG A 168 4.04 28.09 -6.60
CA ARG A 168 2.94 27.53 -7.40
C ARG A 168 3.13 27.66 -8.91
N HIS A 169 4.14 28.41 -9.34
CA HIS A 169 4.44 28.66 -10.75
C HIS A 169 5.84 28.16 -11.09
N LEU A 170 6.06 27.82 -12.36
CA LEU A 170 7.32 27.20 -12.81
C LEU A 170 8.56 28.03 -12.47
N ALA A 171 8.48 29.36 -12.59
CA ALA A 171 9.61 30.23 -12.27
C ALA A 171 10.03 30.12 -10.79
N GLY A 172 9.07 30.11 -9.86
CA GLY A 172 9.34 29.93 -8.43
C GLY A 172 9.90 28.56 -8.08
N LEU A 173 9.48 27.50 -8.77
CA LEU A 173 10.08 26.16 -8.60
C LEU A 173 11.53 26.13 -9.10
N LEU A 174 11.81 26.73 -10.26
CA LEU A 174 13.16 26.84 -10.81
C LEU A 174 14.07 27.69 -9.91
N GLU A 175 13.51 28.72 -9.27
CA GLU A 175 14.23 29.54 -8.30
C GLU A 175 14.57 28.76 -7.03
N ILE A 176 13.65 27.97 -6.46
CA ILE A 176 13.97 27.05 -5.36
C ILE A 176 15.08 26.10 -5.77
N PHE A 177 14.91 25.45 -6.93
CA PHE A 177 15.86 24.47 -7.42
C PHE A 177 17.26 25.09 -7.48
N LYS A 178 17.43 26.22 -8.18
CA LYS A 178 18.72 26.90 -8.26
C LYS A 178 19.23 27.37 -6.89
N SER A 179 18.39 28.01 -6.07
CA SER A 179 18.83 28.62 -4.82
C SER A 179 19.15 27.62 -3.71
N LYS A 180 18.56 26.42 -3.74
CA LYS A 180 18.75 25.38 -2.72
C LYS A 180 19.66 24.25 -3.17
N LEU A 181 19.54 23.73 -4.40
CA LEU A 181 20.40 22.64 -4.87
C LEU A 181 21.84 23.07 -5.09
N VAL A 182 22.08 24.30 -5.54
CA VAL A 182 23.45 24.81 -5.69
C VAL A 182 24.18 24.92 -4.34
N LYS A 183 23.45 24.94 -3.22
CA LYS A 183 24.02 24.95 -1.86
C LYS A 183 24.28 23.55 -1.28
N ILE A 184 23.96 22.49 -2.01
CA ILE A 184 24.20 21.10 -1.58
C ILE A 184 25.65 20.66 -1.91
N ILE A 185 26.30 21.37 -2.82
CA ILE A 185 27.72 21.21 -3.19
C ILE A 185 28.48 22.39 -2.60
#